data_AF-X0YUC5-F1
#
_entry.id   AF-X0YUC5-F1
#
_cell.length_a   1.000
_cell.length_b   1.000
_cell.length_c   1.000
_cell.angle_alpha   90.00
_cell.angle_beta   90.00
_cell.angle_gamma   90.00
#
_symmetry.space_group_name_H-M   'P 1'
#
loop_
_entity.id
_entity.type
_entity.pdbx_description
1 polymer ?
#
loop_
_entity_poly.entity_id
_entity_poly.type
_entity_poly.pdbx_seq_one_letter_code
_entity_poly.pdbx_strand_id
1 'polypeptide(L)'
;EEAKRRLVHSIAYANPITHTLTGVNMKSIQRLLDAIGQGWHASPDLITDEMVDLYSISGTPDDVIEKLRTFEKEGIQLVYFRPGSRESYQLMLKEVIPSLKG
;
A
#
# COMPACT_ATOMS: atom_id res chain seq x y z
N GLU A 1 5.94 -7.68 11.90
CA GLU A 1 7.20 -6.90 11.92
C GLU A 1 7.70 -6.44 10.56
N GLU A 2 8.23 -7.30 9.69
CA GLU A 2 8.87 -6.81 8.44
C GLU A 2 7.88 -6.18 7.43
N ALA A 3 6.67 -6.73 7.30
CA ALA A 3 5.62 -6.16 6.47
C ALA A 3 5.22 -4.74 6.93
N LYS A 4 5.07 -4.54 8.25
CA LYS A 4 4.76 -3.22 8.83
C LYS A 4 5.89 -2.22 8.58
N ARG A 5 7.17 -2.61 8.74
CA ARG A 5 8.31 -1.74 8.41
C ARG A 5 8.34 -1.32 6.94
N ARG A 6 8.02 -2.23 6.03
CA ARG A 6 7.93 -1.90 4.59
C ARG A 6 6.79 -0.93 4.31
N LEU A 7 5.67 -1.09 5.00
CA LEU A 7 4.51 -0.20 4.87
C LEU A 7 4.81 1.23 5.34
N VAL A 8 5.62 1.40 6.39
CA VAL A 8 6.06 2.72 6.87
C VAL A 8 6.68 3.53 5.72
N HIS A 9 7.60 2.94 4.97
CA HIS A 9 8.23 3.62 3.84
C HIS A 9 7.24 3.89 2.71
N SER A 10 6.38 2.93 2.37
CA SER A 10 5.37 3.13 1.32
C SER A 10 4.40 4.27 1.64
N ILE A 11 3.98 4.41 2.89
CA ILE A 11 3.12 5.52 3.34
C ILE A 11 3.91 6.83 3.33
N ALA A 12 5.13 6.85 3.87
CA ALA A 12 5.92 8.06 3.98
C ALA A 12 6.30 8.71 2.64
N TYR A 13 6.45 7.90 1.59
CA TYR A 13 6.80 8.36 0.25
C TYR A 13 5.62 8.32 -0.72
N ALA A 14 4.41 8.05 -0.25
CA ALA A 14 3.21 8.15 -1.08
C ALA A 14 2.97 9.61 -1.47
N ASN A 15 2.32 9.82 -2.63
CA ASN A 15 1.85 11.14 -3.01
C ASN A 15 0.82 11.63 -1.96
N PRO A 16 0.86 12.89 -1.50
CA PRO A 16 -0.12 13.42 -0.56
C PRO A 16 -1.59 13.17 -0.95
N ILE A 17 -1.90 13.18 -2.25
CA ILE A 17 -3.23 12.86 -2.77
C ILE A 17 -3.66 11.44 -2.39
N THR A 18 -2.74 10.48 -2.37
CA THR A 18 -3.01 9.09 -1.98
C THR A 18 -3.55 9.01 -0.55
N HIS A 19 -3.05 9.82 0.40
CA HIS A 19 -3.58 9.83 1.78
C HIS A 19 -5.01 10.38 1.84
N THR A 20 -5.31 11.40 1.04
CA THR A 20 -6.66 11.95 0.97
C THR A 20 -7.65 10.96 0.36
N LEU A 21 -7.23 10.20 -0.66
CA LEU A 21 -8.09 9.25 -1.37
C LEU A 21 -8.33 7.94 -0.61
N THR A 22 -7.40 7.50 0.24
CA THR A 22 -7.58 6.26 1.03
C THR A 22 -8.56 6.42 2.18
N GLY A 23 -8.97 7.64 2.52
CA GLY A 23 -9.84 7.91 3.68
C GLY A 23 -9.15 7.64 5.02
N VAL A 24 -7.83 7.40 5.01
CA VAL A 24 -7.04 7.15 6.22
C VAL A 24 -7.08 8.38 7.11
N ASN A 25 -7.06 8.16 8.43
CA ASN A 25 -6.93 9.26 9.38
C ASN A 25 -5.63 10.05 9.17
N MET A 26 -5.74 11.26 8.63
CA MET A 26 -4.60 12.15 8.35
C MET A 26 -3.76 12.48 9.59
N LYS A 27 -4.34 12.45 10.80
CA LYS A 27 -3.56 12.64 12.03
C LYS A 27 -2.62 11.47 12.28
N SER A 28 -3.04 10.25 11.94
CA SER A 28 -2.19 9.06 12.06
C SER A 28 -1.06 9.09 11.04
N ILE A 29 -1.33 9.55 9.81
CA ILE A 29 -0.30 9.79 8.78
C ILE A 29 0.70 10.85 9.24
N GLN A 30 0.23 11.98 9.76
CA GLN A 30 1.12 13.04 10.25
C GLN A 30 2.03 12.55 11.38
N ARG A 31 1.49 11.78 12.34
CA ARG A 31 2.29 11.17 13.41
C ARG A 31 3.39 10.26 12.88
N LEU A 32 3.09 9.47 11.84
CA LEU A 32 4.08 8.62 11.19
C LEU A 32 5.17 9.46 10.52
N LEU A 33 4.81 10.50 9.78
CA LEU A 33 5.74 11.39 9.10
C LEU A 33 6.63 12.17 10.08
N ASP A 34 6.06 12.67 11.17
CA ASP A 34 6.80 13.38 12.23
C ASP A 34 7.82 12.47 12.89
N ALA A 35 7.45 11.21 13.19
CA ALA A 35 8.37 10.24 13.76
C ALA A 35 9.55 9.95 12.82
N ILE A 36 9.29 9.77 11.53
CA ILE A 36 10.35 9.57 10.52
C ILE A 36 11.27 10.80 10.44
N GLY A 37 10.71 12.00 10.45
CA GLY A 37 11.47 13.26 10.42
C GLY A 37 12.37 13.47 11.63
N GLN A 38 12.01 12.91 12.79
CA GLN A 38 12.80 12.94 14.03
C GLN A 38 13.90 11.86 14.09
N GLY A 39 14.11 11.11 13.00
CA GLY A 39 15.10 10.03 12.97
C GLY A 39 14.70 8.81 13.79
N TRP A 40 13.46 8.75 14.30
CA TRP A 40 12.93 7.52 14.86
C TRP A 40 12.81 6.55 13.69
N HIS A 41 13.60 5.48 13.73
CA HIS A 41 13.60 4.46 12.70
C HIS A 41 12.19 3.90 12.53
N ALA A 42 11.48 4.38 11.52
CA ALA A 42 10.27 3.81 10.91
C ALA A 42 9.60 2.73 11.77
N SER A 43 9.11 3.11 12.96
CA SER A 43 8.73 2.09 13.95
C SER A 43 7.48 1.38 13.44
N PRO A 44 7.53 0.05 13.24
CA PRO A 44 6.35 -0.70 12.78
C PRO A 44 5.17 -0.57 13.75
N ASP A 45 5.39 -0.15 14.98
CA ASP A 45 4.36 0.09 16.00
C ASP A 45 3.47 1.31 15.68
N LEU A 46 3.92 2.23 14.82
CA LEU A 46 3.14 3.38 14.37
C LEU A 46 2.17 3.04 13.23
N ILE A 47 2.31 1.84 12.65
CA ILE A 47 1.39 1.33 11.63
C ILE A 47 0.16 0.76 12.32
N THR A 48 -0.96 1.45 12.15
CA THR A 48 -2.27 0.96 12.58
C THR A 48 -2.76 -0.14 11.65
N ASP A 49 -3.65 -1.00 12.14
CA ASP A 49 -4.24 -2.05 11.31
C ASP A 49 -5.10 -1.44 10.17
N GLU A 50 -5.74 -0.29 10.43
CA GLU A 50 -6.39 0.53 9.39
C GLU A 50 -5.44 0.91 8.26
N MET A 51 -4.20 1.32 8.57
CA MET A 51 -3.20 1.60 7.54
C MET A 51 -2.79 0.34 6.78
N VAL A 52 -2.73 -0.82 7.44
CA VAL A 52 -2.46 -2.09 6.76
C VAL A 52 -3.58 -2.38 5.76
N ASP A 53 -4.83 -2.26 6.15
CA ASP A 53 -5.98 -2.54 5.29
C ASP A 53 -6.09 -1.56 4.10
N LEU A 54 -5.71 -0.30 4.31
CA LEU A 54 -5.79 0.74 3.27
C LEU A 54 -4.60 0.72 2.30
N TYR A 55 -3.40 0.40 2.79
CA TYR A 55 -2.17 0.45 1.99
C TYR A 55 -1.64 -0.92 1.57
N SER A 56 -2.31 -2.01 1.94
CA SER A 56 -2.00 -3.35 1.45
C SER A 56 -3.20 -3.97 0.74
N ILE A 57 -2.90 -4.85 -0.21
CA ILE A 57 -3.88 -5.71 -0.85
C ILE A 57 -3.43 -7.13 -0.57
N SER A 58 -4.31 -7.92 0.03
CA SER A 58 -4.05 -9.33 0.34
C SER A 58 -5.23 -10.16 -0.13
N GLY A 59 -4.97 -11.41 -0.50
CA GLY A 59 -5.99 -12.30 -1.06
C GLY A 59 -5.47 -13.07 -2.27
N THR A 60 -6.42 -13.58 -3.05
CA THR A 60 -6.21 -14.26 -4.32
C THR A 60 -5.87 -13.25 -5.43
N PRO A 61 -5.37 -13.71 -6.59
CA PRO A 61 -5.18 -12.85 -7.76
C PRO A 61 -6.45 -12.07 -8.16
N ASP A 62 -7.63 -12.69 -8.07
CA ASP A 62 -8.91 -12.04 -8.40
C ASP A 62 -9.23 -10.89 -7.44
N ASP A 63 -9.01 -11.08 -6.14
CA ASP A 63 -9.19 -10.01 -5.13
C ASP A 63 -8.29 -8.81 -5.43
N VAL A 64 -7.05 -9.09 -5.83
CA VAL A 64 -6.07 -8.04 -6.19
C VAL A 64 -6.51 -7.30 -7.46
N ILE A 65 -7.00 -8.00 -8.48
CA ILE A 65 -7.51 -7.41 -9.72
C ILE A 65 -8.72 -6.51 -9.44
N GLU A 66 -9.68 -6.97 -8.64
CA GLU A 66 -10.88 -6.21 -8.29
C GLU A 66 -10.52 -4.90 -7.58
N LYS A 67 -9.63 -4.98 -6.59
CA LYS A 67 -9.15 -3.81 -5.86
C LYS A 67 -8.43 -2.82 -6.78
N LEU A 68 -7.61 -3.33 -7.71
CA LEU A 68 -6.89 -2.49 -8.67
C LEU A 68 -7.79 -1.79 -9.67
N ARG A 69 -8.82 -2.48 -10.18
CA ARG A 69 -9.83 -1.86 -11.05
C ARG A 69 -10.63 -0.79 -10.31
N THR A 70 -10.84 -0.96 -9.00
CA THR A 70 -11.44 0.09 -8.18
C THR A 70 -10.53 1.32 -8.13
N PHE A 71 -9.23 1.13 -7.91
CA PHE A 71 -8.26 2.23 -7.93
C PHE A 71 -8.21 2.96 -9.28
N GLU A 72 -8.24 2.22 -10.38
CA GLU A 72 -8.30 2.80 -11.74
C GLU A 72 -9.55 3.66 -11.94
N LYS A 73 -10.73 3.19 -11.51
CA LYS A 73 -11.99 3.95 -11.58
C LYS A 73 -11.95 5.24 -10.77
N GLU A 74 -11.24 5.25 -9.65
CA GLU A 74 -11.02 6.43 -8.81
C GLU A 74 -9.88 7.34 -9.32
N GLY A 75 -9.31 7.04 -10.49
CA GLY A 75 -8.29 7.86 -11.14
C GLY A 75 -6.86 7.63 -10.63
N ILE A 76 -6.60 6.56 -9.87
CA ILE A 76 -5.26 6.18 -9.41
C ILE A 76 -4.54 5.48 -10.57
N GLN A 77 -3.55 6.17 -11.17
CA GLN A 77 -2.86 5.69 -12.38
C GLN A 77 -1.58 4.89 -12.11
N LEU A 78 -1.02 4.97 -10.90
CA LEU A 78 0.23 4.29 -10.56
C LEU A 78 0.14 3.63 -9.19
N VAL A 79 0.16 2.30 -9.18
CA VAL A 79 0.22 1.49 -7.96
C VAL A 79 1.56 0.77 -7.94
N TYR A 80 2.40 1.10 -6.95
CA TYR A 80 3.68 0.42 -6.78
C TYR A 80 3.46 -0.90 -6.03
N PHE A 81 3.63 -2.02 -6.73
CA PHE A 81 3.50 -3.35 -6.14
C PHE A 81 4.82 -3.87 -5.62
N ARG A 82 4.84 -4.28 -4.35
CA ARG A 82 5.95 -5.05 -3.78
C ARG A 82 5.42 -6.37 -3.19
N PRO A 83 5.45 -7.46 -3.96
CA PRO A 83 4.95 -8.75 -3.49
C PRO A 83 5.71 -9.27 -2.26
N GLY A 84 4.99 -9.93 -1.36
CA GLY A 84 5.56 -10.43 -0.10
C GLY A 84 6.55 -11.58 -0.28
N SER A 85 6.43 -12.34 -1.38
CA SER A 85 7.29 -13.48 -1.71
C SER A 85 7.56 -13.57 -3.22
N ARG A 86 8.50 -14.45 -3.60
CA ARG A 86 8.80 -14.74 -5.01
C ARG A 86 7.61 -15.38 -5.72
N GLU A 87 6.89 -16.26 -5.03
CA GLU A 87 5.69 -16.94 -5.53
C GLU A 87 4.58 -15.92 -5.80
N SER A 88 4.37 -14.99 -4.86
CA SER A 88 3.42 -13.89 -5.02
C SER A 88 3.77 -13.01 -6.22
N TYR A 89 5.06 -12.73 -6.42
CA TYR A 89 5.53 -11.99 -7.59
C TYR A 89 5.25 -12.74 -8.90
N GLN A 90 5.43 -14.06 -8.92
CA GLN A 90 5.11 -14.88 -10.10
C GLN A 90 3.61 -14.90 -10.40
N LEU A 91 2.76 -14.99 -9.38
CA LEU A 91 1.29 -14.89 -9.54
C LEU A 91 0.89 -13.52 -10.10
N MET A 92 1.48 -12.44 -9.58
CA MET A 92 1.26 -11.09 -10.10
C MET A 92 1.59 -10.98 -11.60
N LEU A 93 2.73 -11.51 -12.03
CA LEU A 93 3.15 -11.48 -13.44
C LEU A 93 2.25 -12.32 -14.36
N LYS A 94 1.76 -13.47 -13.88
CA LYS A 94 1.01 -14.44 -14.68
C LYS A 94 -0.49 -14.14 -14.77
N GLU A 95 -1.07 -13.61 -13.70
CA GLU A 95 -2.52 -13.56 -13.54
C GLU A 95 -3.04 -12.12 -13.35
N VAL A 96 -2.36 -11.32 -12.51
CA VAL A 96 -2.84 -9.96 -12.18
C VAL A 96 -2.51 -8.96 -13.29
N ILE A 97 -1.23 -8.80 -13.64
CA ILE A 97 -0.80 -7.80 -14.63
C ILE A 97 -1.47 -8.02 -15.99
N PRO A 98 -1.57 -9.24 -16.55
CA PRO A 98 -2.25 -9.46 -17.82
C PRO A 98 -3.73 -9.05 -17.78
N SER A 99 -4.43 -9.29 -16.67
CA SER A 99 -5.85 -8.96 -16.49
C SER A 99 -6.16 -7.45 -16.39
N LEU A 100 -5.13 -6.63 -16.21
CA LEU A 100 -5.20 -5.17 -16.15
C LEU A 100 -4.81 -4.49 -17.48
N LYS A 101 -4.27 -5.24 -18.45
CA LYS A 101 -3.90 -4.73 -19.79
C LYS A 101 -5.09 -4.69 -20.77
N GLY A 102 -6.30 -4.48 -20.25
CA GLY A 102 -7.52 -4.36 -21.04
C GLY A 102 -7.53 -3.11 -21.91
#